data_AF-A0A510L3W0-F1
#
_entry.id   AF-A0A510L3W0-F1
#
_cell.length_a   1.000
_cell.length_b   1.000
_cell.length_c   1.000
_cell.angle_alpha   90.00
_cell.angle_beta   90.00
_cell.angle_gamma   90.00
#
_symmetry.space_group_name_H-M   'P 1'
#
loop_
_entity.id
_entity.type
_entity.pdbx_description
1 polymer ?
#
loop_
_entity_poly.entity_id
_entity_poly.type
_entity_poly.pdbx_seq_one_letter_code
_entity_poly.pdbx_strand_id
1 'polypeptide(L)'
;MIMVRDEFLTFKEQVKLFKDRGMIITDEEKAEKVLQFINYYKLKECSLPYFKNGQYIQDITFDEILTRFYENKNLRINLLRLTEKVEISLKTKFSYLIGEKFGAYGYLDFYK
;
A
#
# COMPACT_ATOMS: atom_id res chain seq x y z
N MET A 1 -23.69 12.40 -19.05
CA MET A 1 -22.60 11.94 -18.17
C MET A 1 -23.10 12.06 -16.74
N ILE A 2 -23.71 10.99 -16.23
CA ILE A 2 -24.35 11.00 -14.91
C ILE A 2 -23.22 10.82 -13.89
N MET A 3 -22.98 11.85 -13.07
CA MET A 3 -22.19 11.71 -11.86
C MET A 3 -22.97 10.77 -10.93
N VAL A 4 -22.62 9.49 -10.91
CA VAL A 4 -23.06 8.58 -9.85
C VAL A 4 -22.43 9.14 -8.57
N ARG A 5 -23.22 9.85 -7.77
CA ARG A 5 -22.83 10.20 -6.41
C ARG A 5 -22.71 8.88 -5.69
N ASP A 6 -21.50 8.49 -5.31
CA ASP A 6 -21.30 7.38 -4.38
C ASP A 6 -22.05 7.75 -3.10
N GLU A 7 -23.19 7.10 -2.87
CA GLU A 7 -23.97 7.30 -1.67
C GLU A 7 -23.15 6.91 -0.45
N PHE A 8 -23.39 7.60 0.66
CA PHE A 8 -22.78 7.22 1.93
C PHE A 8 -23.26 5.82 2.31
N LEU A 9 -22.31 4.90 2.50
CA LEU A 9 -22.56 3.55 2.97
C LEU A 9 -21.95 3.39 4.35
N THR A 10 -22.75 2.91 5.30
CA THR A 10 -22.29 2.42 6.60
C THR A 10 -21.35 1.23 6.43
N PHE A 11 -20.57 0.90 7.45
CA PHE A 11 -19.65 -0.25 7.38
C PHE A 11 -20.38 -1.56 7.07
N LYS A 12 -21.58 -1.78 7.64
CA LYS A 12 -22.44 -2.93 7.32
C LYS A 12 -22.83 -2.97 5.85
N GLU A 13 -23.23 -1.82 5.30
CA GLU A 13 -23.60 -1.73 3.88
C GLU A 13 -22.39 -1.94 2.97
N GLN A 14 -21.19 -1.50 3.39
CA GLN A 14 -19.94 -1.77 2.67
C GLN A 14 -19.60 -3.27 2.65
N VAL A 15 -19.77 -3.99 3.77
CA VAL A 15 -19.64 -5.46 3.83
C VAL A 15 -20.63 -6.12 2.89
N LYS A 16 -21.90 -5.69 2.94
CA LYS A 16 -22.95 -6.21 2.06
C LYS A 16 -22.63 -5.97 0.59
N LEU A 17 -22.11 -4.80 0.24
CA LEU A 17 -21.70 -4.48 -1.13
C LEU A 17 -20.57 -5.39 -1.64
N PHE A 18 -19.65 -5.83 -0.77
CA PHE A 18 -18.66 -6.84 -1.15
C PHE A 18 -19.33 -8.20 -1.41
N LYS A 19 -20.25 -8.63 -0.54
CA LYS A 19 -21.02 -9.88 -0.74
C LYS A 19 -21.87 -9.86 -2.01
N ASP A 20 -22.61 -8.78 -2.25
CA ASP A 20 -23.48 -8.61 -3.42
C ASP A 20 -22.68 -8.66 -4.73
N ARG A 21 -21.40 -8.30 -4.68
CA ARG A 21 -20.46 -8.38 -5.81
C ARG A 21 -19.81 -9.76 -5.95
N GLY A 22 -20.10 -10.72 -5.08
CA GLY A 22 -19.58 -12.09 -5.13
C GLY A 22 -18.37 -12.38 -4.24
N MET A 23 -18.01 -11.50 -3.30
CA MET A 23 -16.93 -11.78 -2.34
C MET A 23 -17.43 -12.68 -1.21
N ILE A 24 -16.66 -13.72 -0.89
CA ILE A 24 -16.99 -14.62 0.22
C ILE A 24 -16.54 -13.97 1.54
N ILE A 25 -17.51 -13.72 2.43
CA ILE A 25 -17.25 -13.17 3.76
C ILE A 25 -17.88 -14.12 4.79
N THR A 26 -17.02 -14.81 5.53
CA THR A 26 -17.37 -15.79 6.57
C THR A 26 -17.82 -15.13 7.87
N ASP A 27 -17.14 -14.04 8.26
CA ASP A 27 -17.41 -13.28 9.48
C ASP A 27 -17.66 -11.80 9.12
N GLU A 28 -18.93 -11.42 9.08
CA GLU A 28 -19.35 -10.04 8.77
C GLU A 28 -18.97 -9.05 9.87
N GLU A 29 -19.01 -9.44 11.14
CA GLU A 29 -18.64 -8.56 12.25
C GLU A 29 -17.14 -8.22 12.21
N LYS A 30 -16.31 -9.22 11.90
CA LYS A 30 -14.87 -9.01 11.68
C LYS A 30 -14.64 -8.11 10.47
N ALA A 31 -15.34 -8.34 9.36
CA ALA A 31 -15.21 -7.50 8.17
C ALA A 31 -15.61 -6.04 8.46
N GLU A 32 -16.69 -5.82 9.22
CA GLU A 32 -17.14 -4.50 9.65
C GLU A 32 -16.07 -3.80 10.49
N LYS A 33 -15.51 -4.49 11.49
CA LYS A 33 -14.41 -3.97 12.32
C LYS A 33 -13.19 -3.63 11.48
N VAL A 34 -12.81 -4.48 10.52
CA VAL A 34 -11.69 -4.20 9.62
C VAL A 34 -11.97 -2.95 8.78
N LEU A 35 -13.18 -2.77 8.27
CA LEU A 35 -13.56 -1.61 7.46
C LEU A 35 -13.54 -0.28 8.23
N GLN A 36 -13.61 -0.32 9.56
CA GLN A 36 -13.40 0.86 10.41
C GLN A 36 -11.93 1.32 10.40
N PHE A 37 -10.97 0.41 10.23
CA PHE A 37 -9.53 0.71 10.22
C PHE A 37 -8.94 0.83 8.81
N ILE A 38 -9.45 0.03 7.87
CA ILE A 38 -9.00 -0.02 6.47
C ILE A 38 -10.21 0.34 5.62
N ASN A 39 -10.15 1.49 4.95
CA ASN A 39 -11.30 1.93 4.17
C ASN A 39 -11.68 0.95 3.05
N TYR A 40 -12.97 0.95 2.69
CA TYR A 40 -13.54 0.13 1.63
C TYR A 40 -12.74 0.20 0.32
N TYR A 41 -12.36 1.42 -0.10
CA TYR A 41 -11.70 1.64 -1.37
C TYR A 41 -10.29 1.03 -1.43
N LYS A 42 -9.53 0.99 -0.34
CA LYS A 42 -8.21 0.34 -0.30
C LYS A 42 -8.32 -1.17 -0.45
N LEU A 43 -9.32 -1.78 0.19
CA LEU A 43 -9.59 -3.21 0.02
C LEU A 43 -10.10 -3.51 -1.40
N LYS A 44 -10.97 -2.64 -1.94
CA LYS A 44 -11.43 -2.72 -3.34
C LYS A 44 -10.27 -2.63 -4.34
N GLU A 45 -9.33 -1.71 -4.14
CA GLU A 45 -8.11 -1.61 -4.96
C GLU A 45 -7.30 -2.90 -4.94
N CYS A 46 -7.17 -3.53 -3.77
CA CYS A 46 -6.45 -4.80 -3.63
C CYS A 46 -7.18 -5.98 -4.27
N SER A 47 -8.51 -5.92 -4.37
CA SER A 47 -9.35 -6.95 -4.96
C SER A 47 -9.60 -6.77 -6.47
N LEU A 48 -9.17 -5.65 -7.08
CA LEU A 48 -9.31 -5.38 -8.52
C LEU A 48 -8.82 -6.51 -9.44
N PRO A 49 -7.70 -7.21 -9.17
CA PRO A 49 -7.27 -8.33 -10.03
C PRO A 49 -8.29 -9.47 -10.12
N TYR A 50 -9.18 -9.57 -9.13
CA TYR A 50 -10.21 -10.60 -9.01
C TYR A 50 -11.60 -10.08 -9.41
N PHE A 51 -11.71 -8.81 -9.80
CA PHE A 51 -12.96 -8.15 -10.12
C PHE A 51 -13.09 -7.94 -11.63
N LYS A 52 -14.09 -8.56 -12.25
CA LYS A 52 -14.35 -8.47 -13.71
C LYS A 52 -15.84 -8.27 -13.97
N ASN A 53 -16.17 -7.39 -14.90
CA ASN A 53 -17.56 -7.10 -15.31
C ASN A 53 -18.52 -6.76 -14.15
N GLY A 54 -18.02 -6.13 -13.07
CA GLY A 54 -18.85 -5.75 -11.93
C GLY A 54 -18.99 -6.81 -10.84
N GLN A 55 -18.37 -7.98 -10.99
CA GLN A 55 -18.41 -9.06 -10.00
C GLN A 55 -17.03 -9.67 -9.75
N TYR A 56 -16.88 -10.35 -8.61
CA TYR A 56 -15.71 -11.17 -8.32
C TYR A 56 -15.82 -12.50 -9.06
N ILE A 57 -14.82 -12.79 -9.89
CA ILE A 57 -14.79 -13.95 -10.82
C ILE A 57 -14.17 -15.21 -10.22
N GLN A 58 -13.60 -15.12 -9.03
CA GLN A 58 -13.02 -16.22 -8.28
C GLN A 58 -13.71 -16.29 -6.92
N ASP A 59 -13.73 -17.47 -6.30
CA ASP A 59 -14.17 -17.72 -4.91
C ASP A 59 -13.23 -17.04 -3.90
N ILE A 60 -13.01 -15.74 -4.07
CA ILE A 60 -12.11 -14.91 -3.29
C ILE A 60 -12.76 -14.58 -1.97
N THR A 61 -12.01 -14.81 -0.90
CA THR A 61 -12.45 -14.51 0.45
C THR A 61 -11.96 -13.13 0.89
N PHE A 62 -12.70 -12.50 1.80
CA PHE A 62 -12.28 -11.25 2.42
C PHE A 62 -10.92 -11.37 3.14
N ASP A 63 -10.68 -12.51 3.79
CA ASP A 63 -9.42 -12.78 4.51
C ASP A 63 -8.21 -12.89 3.56
N GLU A 64 -8.38 -13.43 2.35
CA GLU A 64 -7.32 -13.45 1.33
C GLU A 64 -6.97 -12.04 0.85
N ILE A 65 -7.98 -11.20 0.59
CA ILE A 65 -7.75 -9.79 0.21
C ILE A 65 -7.06 -9.05 1.35
N LEU A 66 -7.46 -9.30 2.59
CA LEU A 66 -6.85 -8.69 3.77
C LEU A 66 -5.38 -9.14 3.92
N THR A 67 -5.10 -10.42 3.73
CA THR A 67 -3.73 -10.97 3.76
C THR A 67 -2.86 -10.29 2.71
N ARG A 68 -3.35 -10.22 1.46
CA ARG A 68 -2.68 -9.54 0.35
C ARG A 68 -2.42 -8.06 0.62
N PHE A 69 -3.35 -7.37 1.29
CA PHE A 69 -3.15 -5.99 1.72
C PHE A 69 -1.96 -5.86 2.69
N TYR A 70 -1.89 -6.74 3.70
CA TYR A 70 -0.79 -6.73 4.67
C TYR A 70 0.55 -7.14 4.04
N GLU A 71 0.56 -8.07 3.10
CA GLU A 71 1.76 -8.43 2.35
C GLU A 71 2.32 -7.24 1.57
N ASN A 72 1.45 -6.49 0.88
CA ASN A 72 1.85 -5.28 0.17
C ASN A 72 2.42 -4.22 1.12
N LYS A 73 1.82 -4.04 2.30
CA LYS A 73 2.34 -3.15 3.34
C LYS A 73 3.74 -3.59 3.79
N ASN A 74 3.92 -4.88 4.06
CA ASN A 74 5.20 -5.42 4.52
C ASN A 74 6.29 -5.29 3.45
N LEU A 75 5.94 -5.48 2.17
CA LEU A 75 6.85 -5.26 1.05
C LEU A 75 7.35 -3.81 1.01
N ARG A 76 6.46 -2.82 1.17
CA ARG A 76 6.85 -1.40 1.20
C ARG A 76 7.80 -1.08 2.35
N ILE A 77 7.54 -1.63 3.53
CA ILE A 77 8.42 -1.47 4.70
C ILE A 77 9.80 -2.08 4.42
N ASN A 78 9.84 -3.28 3.84
CA ASN A 78 11.09 -3.94 3.51
C ASN A 78 11.89 -3.16 2.46
N LEU A 79 11.23 -2.63 1.43
CA LEU A 79 11.88 -1.76 0.45
C LEU A 79 12.48 -0.51 1.09
N LEU A 80 11.75 0.16 1.99
CA LEU A 80 12.26 1.33 2.70
C LEU A 80 13.54 1.02 3.48
N ARG A 81 13.55 -0.11 4.21
CA ARG A 81 14.73 -0.59 4.97
C ARG A 81 15.94 -0.89 4.07
N LEU A 82 15.71 -1.40 2.87
CA LEU A 82 16.77 -1.65 1.90
C LEU A 82 17.31 -0.35 1.32
N THR A 83 16.43 0.59 0.97
CA THR A 83 16.81 1.91 0.47
C THR A 83 17.65 2.68 1.48
N GLU A 84 17.30 2.62 2.76
CA GLU A 84 18.09 3.22 3.85
C GLU A 84 19.54 2.71 3.86
N LYS A 85 19.75 1.38 3.72
CA LYS A 85 21.10 0.80 3.66
C LYS A 85 21.89 1.28 2.43
N VAL A 86 21.22 1.37 1.28
CA VAL A 86 21.83 1.87 0.05
C VAL A 86 22.21 3.33 0.21
N GLU A 87 21.34 4.16 0.79
CA GLU A 87 21.58 5.57 1.04
C GLU A 87 22.80 5.79 1.95
N ILE A 88 22.89 5.05 3.06
CA ILE A 88 24.04 5.13 3.97
C ILE A 88 25.32 4.75 3.22
N SER A 89 25.32 3.63 2.48
CA SER A 89 26.51 3.19 1.73
C SER A 89 26.96 4.22 0.70
N LEU A 90 26.02 4.81 -0.04
CA LEU A 90 26.32 5.85 -1.02
C LEU A 90 26.91 7.09 -0.34
N LYS A 91 26.26 7.60 0.71
CA LYS A 91 26.76 8.77 1.47
C LYS A 91 28.18 8.54 1.97
N THR A 92 28.46 7.38 2.55
CA THR A 92 29.82 7.05 3.02
C THR A 92 30.83 7.07 1.87
N LYS A 93 30.52 6.46 0.72
CA LYS A 93 31.42 6.45 -0.44
C LYS A 93 31.65 7.86 -1.00
N PHE A 94 30.58 8.65 -1.13
CA PHE A 94 30.70 10.04 -1.58
C PHE A 94 31.57 10.87 -0.64
N SER A 95 31.32 10.80 0.67
CA SER A 95 32.13 11.52 1.66
C SER A 95 33.60 11.10 1.62
N TYR A 96 33.88 9.80 1.45
CA TYR A 96 35.24 9.29 1.32
C TYR A 96 35.95 9.85 0.09
N LEU A 97 35.33 9.75 -1.10
CA LEU A 97 35.92 10.23 -2.36
C LEU A 97 36.13 11.75 -2.38
N ILE A 98 35.17 12.52 -1.82
CA ILE A 98 35.30 13.98 -1.71
C ILE A 98 36.41 14.33 -0.71
N GLY A 99 36.46 13.65 0.44
CA GLY A 99 37.49 13.86 1.45
C GLY A 99 38.90 13.53 0.95
N GLU A 100 39.05 12.46 0.15
CA GLU A 100 40.32 12.11 -0.49
C GLU A 100 40.78 13.20 -1.48
N LYS A 101 39.86 13.70 -2.32
CA LYS A 101 40.22 14.62 -3.42
C LYS A 101 40.39 16.08 -2.98
N PHE A 102 39.63 16.53 -1.99
CA PHE A 102 39.60 17.94 -1.60
C PHE A 102 39.90 18.17 -0.11
N GLY A 103 40.14 17.12 0.68
CA GLY A 103 40.33 17.22 2.13
C GLY A 103 39.03 17.45 2.90
N ALA A 104 39.11 17.52 4.24
CA ALA A 104 37.94 17.59 5.11
C ALA A 104 37.03 18.81 4.87
N TYR A 105 37.58 19.92 4.35
CA TYR A 105 36.85 21.17 4.07
C TYR A 105 36.80 21.50 2.58
N GLY A 106 37.15 20.55 1.73
CA GLY A 106 37.31 20.78 0.30
C GLY A 106 36.05 21.20 -0.46
N TYR A 107 34.88 20.86 0.09
CA TYR A 107 33.58 21.29 -0.44
C TYR A 107 33.25 22.77 -0.13
N LEU A 108 34.04 23.45 0.71
CA LEU A 108 33.91 24.89 1.02
C LEU A 108 34.81 25.76 0.14
N ASP A 109 35.64 25.15 -0.71
CA ASP A 109 36.61 25.87 -1.54
C ASP A 109 35.97 26.22 -2.89
N PHE A 110 35.17 27.29 -2.89
CA PHE A 110 34.39 27.76 -4.06
C PHE A 110 35.21 28.53 -5.10
N TYR A 111 36.51 28.76 -4.86
CA TYR A 111 37.36 29.67 -5.66
C TYR A 111 38.46 28.95 -6.46
N LYS A 112 38.26 27.68 -6.82
CA LYS A 112 39.08 26.96 -7.81
C LYS A 112 38.47 27.00 -9.21
#